data_AF-A0A845ZVJ7-F1
#
_entry.id   AF-A0A845ZVJ7-F1
#
_cell.length_a   1.000
_cell.length_b   1.000
_cell.length_c   1.000
_cell.angle_alpha   90.00
_cell.angle_beta   90.00
_cell.angle_gamma   90.00
#
_symmetry.space_group_name_H-M   'P 1'
#
loop_
_entity.id
_entity.type
_entity.pdbx_description
1 polymer ?
#
loop_
_entity_poly.entity_id
_entity_poly.type
_entity_poly.pdbx_seq_one_letter_code
_entity_poly.pdbx_strand_id
1 'polypeptide(L)'
;MTNYQTALSPQNWPFNWELLPSDACLVGGAVRDAVINRQSDYLDLDFVLPTKAVRSASKLARRYKAGFVVLDAQRQIARVVFGNATVDFAQQDGDSLEADLHRRDYTINAIAFNPHTKEFIHRK
;
A
#
# COMPACT_ATOMS: atom_id res chain seq x y z
N MET A 1 9.63 25.15 -3.15
CA MET A 1 10.43 24.00 -2.67
C MET A 1 9.56 22.78 -2.86
N THR A 2 9.88 21.95 -3.84
CA THR A 2 9.12 20.72 -4.13
C THR A 2 9.43 19.72 -3.01
N ASN A 3 8.46 19.43 -2.15
CA ASN A 3 8.59 18.40 -1.13
C ASN A 3 8.46 17.05 -1.82
N TYR A 4 9.58 16.50 -2.27
CA TYR A 4 9.63 15.19 -2.89
C TYR A 4 9.22 14.12 -1.87
N GLN A 5 8.20 13.34 -2.21
CA GLN A 5 7.68 12.26 -1.37
C GLN A 5 8.30 10.92 -1.81
N THR A 6 8.68 10.11 -0.83
CA THR A 6 9.11 8.72 -1.05
C THR A 6 8.13 7.79 -0.37
N ALA A 7 7.81 6.66 -1.01
CA ALA A 7 6.88 5.68 -0.49
C ALA A 7 7.33 5.08 0.85
N LEU A 8 8.64 5.07 1.12
CA LEU A 8 9.24 4.54 2.36
C LEU A 8 9.32 5.56 3.51
N SER A 9 8.71 6.74 3.37
CA SER A 9 8.57 7.72 4.46
C SER A 9 7.10 7.88 4.82
N PRO A 10 6.55 7.02 5.70
CA PRO A 10 5.14 7.07 6.07
C PRO A 10 4.68 8.41 6.66
N GLN A 11 5.61 9.21 7.20
CA GLN A 11 5.33 10.55 7.72
C GLN A 11 4.86 11.52 6.62
N ASN A 12 5.14 11.21 5.35
CA ASN A 12 4.82 12.03 4.19
C ASN A 12 3.57 11.54 3.45
N TRP A 13 2.93 10.46 3.90
CA TRP A 13 1.69 9.96 3.31
C TRP A 13 0.52 10.92 3.62
N PRO A 14 -0.55 10.94 2.80
CA PRO A 14 -1.69 11.83 3.03
C PRO A 14 -2.61 11.37 4.19
N PHE A 15 -2.20 10.34 4.94
CA PHE A 15 -2.92 9.80 6.07
C PHE A 15 -1.95 9.31 7.16
N ASN A 16 -2.44 9.17 8.39
CA ASN A 16 -1.70 8.60 9.50
C ASN A 16 -1.62 7.07 9.30
N TRP A 17 -0.44 6.56 8.98
CA TRP A 17 -0.05 5.15 8.89
C TRP A 17 -0.36 4.27 10.13
N GLU A 18 -0.41 4.78 11.36
CA GLU A 18 -0.83 4.02 12.57
C GLU A 18 -2.29 3.55 12.49
N LEU A 19 -3.10 4.16 11.61
CA LEU A 19 -4.47 3.72 11.38
C LEU A 19 -4.54 2.43 10.55
N LEU A 20 -3.44 2.03 9.91
CA LEU A 20 -3.34 0.76 9.21
C LEU A 20 -3.22 -0.38 10.23
N PRO A 21 -3.78 -1.57 9.94
CA PRO A 21 -3.44 -2.79 10.66
C PRO A 21 -1.93 -3.01 10.73
N SER A 22 -1.44 -3.62 11.82
CA SER A 22 0.00 -3.86 12.05
C SER A 22 0.64 -4.79 11.01
N ASP A 23 -0.17 -5.59 10.34
CA ASP A 23 0.20 -6.55 9.30
C ASP A 23 -0.01 -6.01 7.88
N ALA A 24 -0.42 -4.75 7.72
CA ALA A 24 -0.53 -4.11 6.41
C ALA A 24 0.86 -3.85 5.83
N CYS A 25 1.10 -4.35 4.62
CA CYS A 25 2.39 -4.18 3.94
C CYS A 25 2.23 -3.36 2.67
N LEU A 26 3.05 -2.33 2.51
CA LEU A 26 3.20 -1.61 1.24
C LEU A 26 3.95 -2.52 0.28
N VAL A 27 3.52 -2.66 -0.97
CA VAL A 27 4.11 -3.58 -1.94
C VAL A 27 4.38 -2.91 -3.29
N GLY A 28 5.06 -3.63 -4.19
CA GLY A 28 5.05 -3.30 -5.61
C GLY A 28 6.01 -2.19 -6.04
N GLY A 29 5.60 -1.47 -7.09
CA GLY A 29 6.44 -0.46 -7.75
C GLY A 29 6.81 0.69 -6.83
N ALA A 30 5.93 1.08 -5.91
CA ALA A 30 6.18 2.14 -4.94
C ALA A 30 7.36 1.83 -4.01
N VAL A 31 7.44 0.59 -3.52
CA VAL A 31 8.55 0.12 -2.68
C VAL A 31 9.84 0.09 -3.49
N ARG A 32 9.81 -0.52 -4.69
CA ARG A 32 10.97 -0.60 -5.59
C ARG A 32 11.52 0.79 -5.92
N ASP A 33 10.66 1.69 -6.35
CA ASP A 33 11.02 3.04 -6.79
C ASP A 33 11.64 3.83 -5.63
N ALA A 34 11.08 3.70 -4.42
CA ALA A 34 11.65 4.29 -3.22
C ALA A 34 13.03 3.72 -2.85
N VAL A 35 13.26 2.41 -3.01
CA VAL A 35 14.57 1.77 -2.75
C VAL A 35 15.67 2.31 -3.70
N ILE A 36 15.34 2.62 -4.95
CA ILE A 36 16.28 3.20 -5.92
C ILE A 36 16.32 4.73 -5.90
N ASN A 37 15.83 5.36 -4.82
CA ASN A 37 15.76 6.81 -4.61
C ASN A 37 14.97 7.57 -5.69
N ARG A 38 14.00 6.91 -6.33
CA ARG A 38 13.08 7.58 -7.25
C ARG A 38 12.00 8.28 -6.45
N GLN A 39 11.77 9.54 -6.79
CA GLN A 39 10.82 10.43 -6.13
C GLN A 39 9.65 10.72 -7.07
N SER A 40 8.47 10.97 -6.49
CA SER A 40 7.28 11.36 -7.24
C SER A 40 6.49 12.41 -6.49
N ASP A 41 5.91 13.36 -7.24
CA ASP A 41 4.95 14.34 -6.70
C ASP A 41 3.58 13.72 -6.41
N TYR A 42 3.32 12.55 -7.02
CA TYR A 42 2.10 11.77 -6.82
C TYR A 42 2.45 10.37 -6.35
N LEU A 43 1.94 9.97 -5.18
CA LEU A 43 2.19 8.64 -4.63
C LEU A 43 1.12 7.66 -5.09
N ASP A 44 1.55 6.50 -5.57
CA ASP A 44 0.66 5.34 -5.76
C ASP A 44 1.07 4.29 -4.72
N LEU A 45 0.24 4.09 -3.69
CA LEU A 45 0.57 3.25 -2.54
C LEU A 45 -0.29 1.98 -2.55
N ASP A 46 0.31 0.85 -2.87
CA ASP A 46 -0.36 -0.45 -2.88
C ASP A 46 -0.17 -1.18 -1.54
N PHE A 47 -1.24 -1.39 -0.78
CA PHE A 47 -1.21 -2.17 0.45
C PHE A 47 -1.84 -3.55 0.29
N VAL A 48 -1.15 -4.54 0.86
CA VAL A 48 -1.69 -5.89 1.08
C VAL A 48 -2.01 -6.06 2.55
N LEU A 49 -3.24 -6.49 2.83
CA LEU A 49 -3.72 -6.79 4.17
C LEU A 49 -4.15 -8.26 4.24
N PRO A 50 -3.83 -9.00 5.32
CA PRO A 50 -4.28 -10.38 5.45
C PRO A 50 -5.81 -10.53 5.42
N THR A 51 -6.55 -9.56 5.98
CA THR A 51 -8.02 -9.56 5.98
C THR A 51 -8.61 -8.15 5.92
N LYS A 52 -9.89 -8.07 5.51
CA LYS A 52 -10.75 -6.88 5.66
C LYS A 52 -10.25 -5.64 4.91
N ALA A 53 -9.56 -5.83 3.78
CA ALA A 53 -8.98 -4.74 2.99
C ALA A 53 -9.99 -3.63 2.64
N VAL A 54 -11.14 -3.99 2.06
CA VAL A 54 -12.21 -3.03 1.72
C VAL A 54 -12.72 -2.26 2.94
N ARG A 55 -12.87 -2.94 4.09
CA ARG A 55 -13.33 -2.31 5.34
C ARG A 55 -12.28 -1.33 5.87
N SER A 56 -10.99 -1.67 5.80
CA SER A 56 -9.89 -0.79 6.20
C SER A 56 -9.85 0.46 5.31
N ALA A 57 -9.93 0.29 3.99
CA ALA A 57 -10.00 1.38 3.03
C ALA A 57 -11.21 2.31 3.28
N SER A 58 -12.40 1.73 3.49
CA SER A 58 -13.62 2.49 3.78
C SER A 58 -13.52 3.32 5.07
N LYS A 59 -12.95 2.75 6.14
CA LYS A 59 -12.71 3.47 7.39
C LYS A 59 -11.73 4.63 7.20
N LEU A 60 -10.65 4.40 6.47
CA LEU A 60 -9.65 5.41 6.18
C LEU A 60 -10.27 6.56 5.38
N ALA A 61 -10.96 6.25 4.29
CA ALA A 61 -11.63 7.23 3.45
C ALA A 61 -12.64 8.08 4.24
N ARG A 62 -13.48 7.45 5.07
CA ARG A 62 -14.42 8.17 5.95
C ARG A 62 -13.72 9.10 6.92
N ARG A 63 -12.59 8.68 7.51
CA ARG A 63 -11.85 9.48 8.47
C ARG A 63 -11.23 10.72 7.83
N TYR A 64 -10.71 10.60 6.61
CA TYR A 64 -10.04 11.69 5.90
C TYR A 64 -10.94 12.44 4.91
N LYS A 65 -12.22 12.05 4.79
CA LYS A 65 -13.15 12.57 3.77
C LYS A 65 -12.58 12.46 2.35
N ALA A 66 -11.84 11.37 2.11
CA ALA A 66 -11.22 11.07 0.82
C ALA A 66 -12.18 10.31 -0.08
N GLY A 67 -11.89 10.29 -1.39
CA GLY A 67 -12.63 9.46 -2.34
C GLY A 67 -12.46 7.98 -2.02
N PHE A 68 -13.50 7.17 -2.27
CA PHE A 68 -13.48 5.73 -2.02
C PHE A 68 -14.19 4.99 -3.13
N VAL A 69 -13.56 3.93 -3.65
CA VAL A 69 -14.15 3.06 -4.66
C VAL A 69 -13.76 1.61 -4.39
N VAL A 70 -14.72 0.70 -4.54
CA VAL A 70 -14.45 -0.75 -4.56
C VAL A 70 -14.11 -1.12 -6.00
N LEU A 71 -12.89 -1.60 -6.23
CA LEU A 71 -12.40 -1.99 -7.56
C LEU A 71 -12.83 -3.42 -7.89
N ASP A 72 -12.71 -4.32 -6.92
CA ASP A 72 -13.11 -5.72 -7.05
C ASP A 72 -13.67 -6.22 -5.70
N ALA A 73 -14.98 -6.42 -5.63
CA ALA A 73 -15.63 -6.89 -4.41
C ALA A 73 -15.32 -8.37 -4.11
N GLN A 74 -15.05 -9.21 -5.12
CA GLN A 74 -14.75 -10.63 -4.92
C GLN A 74 -13.34 -10.80 -4.34
N ARG A 75 -12.37 -10.07 -4.91
CA ARG A 75 -10.97 -10.08 -4.45
C ARG A 75 -10.69 -9.13 -3.28
N GLN A 76 -11.72 -8.45 -2.77
CA GLN A 76 -11.63 -7.49 -1.68
C GLN A 76 -10.62 -6.36 -1.96
N ILE A 77 -10.68 -5.78 -3.16
CA ILE A 77 -9.81 -4.69 -3.60
C ILE A 77 -10.59 -3.37 -3.58
N ALA A 78 -10.04 -2.36 -2.91
CA ALA A 78 -10.59 -1.01 -2.88
C ALA A 78 -9.49 0.05 -2.96
N ARG A 79 -9.86 1.23 -3.43
CA ARG A 79 -8.98 2.39 -3.59
C ARG A 79 -9.51 3.57 -2.79
N VAL A 80 -8.60 4.26 -2.13
CA VAL A 80 -8.80 5.55 -1.49
C VAL A 80 -8.06 6.61 -2.29
N VAL A 81 -8.74 7.71 -2.64
CA VAL A 81 -8.20 8.76 -3.50
C VAL A 81 -8.01 10.04 -2.70
N PHE A 82 -6.76 10.48 -2.60
CA PHE A 82 -6.34 11.77 -2.04
C PHE A 82 -5.93 12.74 -3.17
N GLY A 83 -5.74 14.01 -2.84
CA GLY A 83 -5.35 15.02 -3.84
C GLY A 83 -3.98 14.75 -4.49
N ASN A 84 -3.05 14.16 -3.74
CA ASN A 84 -1.67 13.90 -4.16
C ASN A 84 -1.27 12.41 -4.09
N ALA A 85 -2.24 11.50 -3.89
CA ALA A 85 -1.96 10.08 -3.87
C ALA A 85 -3.19 9.21 -4.13
N THR A 86 -2.94 8.01 -4.64
CA THR A 86 -3.85 6.87 -4.56
C THR A 86 -3.33 5.86 -3.54
N VAL A 87 -4.27 5.24 -2.82
CA VAL A 87 -3.96 4.19 -1.86
C VAL A 87 -4.86 3.01 -2.12
N ASP A 88 -4.26 1.94 -2.63
CA ASP A 88 -4.95 0.69 -2.91
C ASP A 88 -4.83 -0.27 -1.75
N PHE A 89 -5.92 -0.95 -1.46
CA PHE A 89 -6.01 -1.97 -0.43
C PHE A 89 -6.48 -3.23 -1.12
N ALA A 90 -5.60 -4.23 -1.19
CA ALA A 90 -5.92 -5.58 -1.63
C ALA A 90 -5.90 -6.51 -0.42
N GLN A 91 -6.86 -7.44 -0.36
CA GLN A 91 -6.73 -8.54 0.57
C GLN A 91 -5.70 -9.52 0.01
N GLN A 92 -4.84 -10.04 0.88
CA GLN A 92 -3.87 -11.07 0.55
C GLN A 92 -4.58 -12.24 -0.14
N ASP A 93 -4.06 -12.62 -1.31
CA ASP A 93 -4.39 -13.86 -1.96
C ASP A 93 -3.50 -14.96 -1.39
N GLY A 94 -4.09 -16.09 -0.99
CA GLY A 94 -3.48 -17.26 -0.32
C GLY A 94 -2.91 -17.04 1.09
N ASP A 95 -2.10 -18.01 1.55
CA ASP A 95 -1.85 -18.22 2.99
C ASP A 95 -0.78 -17.31 3.61
N SER A 96 0.06 -16.64 2.81
CA SER A 96 1.07 -15.72 3.30
C SER A 96 1.33 -14.57 2.33
N LEU A 97 1.91 -13.48 2.82
CA LEU A 97 2.32 -12.35 1.99
C LEU A 97 3.33 -12.79 0.93
N GLU A 98 4.26 -13.69 1.28
CA GLU A 98 5.20 -14.25 0.31
C GLU A 98 4.48 -15.02 -0.79
N ALA A 99 3.44 -15.79 -0.47
CA ALA A 99 2.66 -16.50 -1.46
C ALA A 99 1.88 -15.54 -2.38
N ASP A 100 1.34 -14.45 -1.83
CA ASP A 100 0.71 -13.37 -2.60
C ASP A 100 1.70 -12.71 -3.57
N LEU A 101 2.88 -12.32 -3.07
CA LEU A 101 3.94 -11.72 -3.87
C LEU A 101 4.43 -12.66 -4.98
N HIS A 102 4.45 -13.98 -4.76
CA HIS A 102 4.80 -14.97 -5.78
C HIS A 102 3.77 -15.07 -6.92
N ARG A 103 2.50 -14.76 -6.65
CA ARG A 103 1.42 -14.78 -7.66
C ARG A 103 1.35 -13.52 -8.50
N ARG A 104 1.98 -12.41 -8.07
CA ARG A 104 1.98 -11.14 -8.80
C ARG A 104 2.88 -11.20 -10.03
N ASP A 105 2.41 -10.61 -11.14
CA ASP A 105 2.92 -10.80 -12.50
C ASP A 105 4.40 -10.38 -12.75
N TYR A 106 5.07 -9.70 -11.81
CA TYR A 106 6.45 -9.23 -11.99
C TYR A 106 7.33 -9.46 -10.75
N THR A 107 8.43 -10.20 -10.93
CA THR A 107 9.42 -10.51 -9.88
C THR A 107 10.09 -9.27 -9.27
N ILE A 108 10.36 -8.23 -10.08
CA ILE A 108 10.95 -6.97 -9.61
C ILE A 108 10.01 -6.17 -8.68
N ASN A 109 8.71 -6.48 -8.71
CA ASN A 109 7.70 -5.85 -7.86
C ASN A 109 7.33 -6.72 -6.64
N ALA A 110 7.98 -7.88 -6.47
CA ALA A 110 7.78 -8.78 -5.33
C ALA A 110 8.60 -8.33 -4.09
N ILE A 111 8.48 -7.04 -3.76
CA ILE A 111 9.10 -6.42 -2.59
C ILE A 111 7.97 -5.78 -1.78
N ALA A 112 8.03 -5.99 -0.47
CA ALA A 112 7.10 -5.43 0.49
C ALA A 112 7.85 -4.71 1.62
N PHE A 113 7.19 -3.71 2.19
CA PHE A 113 7.65 -2.91 3.32
C PHE A 113 6.53 -2.81 4.35
N ASN A 114 6.82 -3.22 5.59
CA ASN A 114 5.89 -3.03 6.70
C ASN A 114 6.18 -1.68 7.39
N PRO A 115 5.26 -0.71 7.38
CA PRO A 115 5.49 0.61 7.96
C PRO A 115 5.53 0.64 9.50
N HIS A 116 4.99 -0.39 10.17
CA HIS A 116 5.00 -0.52 11.63
C HIS A 116 6.32 -1.13 12.13
N THR A 117 6.81 -2.19 11.49
CA THR A 117 8.06 -2.86 11.89
C THR A 117 9.30 -2.30 11.20
N LYS A 118 9.13 -1.55 10.09
CA LYS A 118 10.19 -1.08 9.19
C LYS A 118 10.97 -2.20 8.51
N GLU A 119 10.39 -3.39 8.43
CA GLU A 119 11.01 -4.54 7.78
C GLU A 119 10.72 -4.58 6.28
N PHE A 120 11.72 -5.02 5.52
CA PHE A 120 11.55 -5.37 4.12
C PHE A 120 11.32 -6.87 3.99
N ILE A 121 10.27 -7.24 3.28
CA ILE A 121 9.97 -8.63 2.94
C ILE A 121 10.15 -8.74 1.43
N HIS A 122 11.06 -9.60 1.00
CA HIS A 122 11.28 -9.86 -0.41
C HIS A 122 11.38 -11.36 -0.65
N ARG A 123 11.15 -11.77 -1.90
CA ARG A 123 11.38 -13.14 -2.33
C ARG A 123 12.85 -13.54 -2.07
N LYS A 124 13.08 -14.69 -1.44
CA LYS A 124 14.40 -15.35 -1.42
C LYS A 124 14.69 -15.99 -2.78
#